data_AF-A0ABD1FLZ1-F1
#
_entry.id   AF-A0ABD1FLZ1-F1
#
_cell.length_a   1.000
_cell.length_b   1.000
_cell.length_c   1.000
_cell.angle_alpha   90.00
_cell.angle_beta   90.00
_cell.angle_gamma   90.00
#
_symmetry.space_group_name_H-M   'P 1'
#
loop_
_entity.id
_entity.type
_entity.pdbx_description
1 polymer ?
#
loop_
_entity_poly.entity_id
_entity_poly.type
_entity_poly.pdbx_seq_one_letter_code
_entity_poly.pdbx_strand_id
1 'polypeptide(L)'
;MESYNKYRVLGVFNRKFKISEPHAPPEVTAAFKQYAEGATHMRAEQLLKFLVDYQGCTAAHAEEIMAKLFLHRHNIIGLTLDHFFHFLFNSDLNAPINSQVHHDMSAPMQHYFIYTGHNSYLIGNQLNSECSEVPIINALENGVRGIELDLWPNSAKDNIHVYHGKTLTPPVPLLKCLESIKKHAFIKSPYPVIITLEDHLPPHLQAKVAEMVTHVFGDMLYCPDSESLDAFPSPNDLKNKIILSTKPPKEYHTANDKPDHTSPLHEKYTSESDDEVGEEKLRSSGAPEYKRLIGIRAGNAKKGLRQSLKDGSNNVSRLSLSEQRLEKAADLYGTDVIRFTQRNILRIYPKGMRVTSSNYKPMIGWMHGAQMVAFNMQGHGKLLQIMKGLFRSNGGCGYVKKPDFLMKKGVNNEVFDPKLTLPVKMILKVSVYMGDGWRHDFSHTHFDAYSPPDFYTKVYIIGVGADGAKEKTGIKKDEWIPYWNEEFVFGLRIPELAVLRIEVRDHDTSEKGDFGGQTCLPVWELRQGIRAVPLYDRKGLKYNSVKLLMRFHFHYDSSL
;
A
#
# COMPACT_ATOMS: atom_id res chain seq x y z
N MET A 1 -29.26 31.24 -19.50
CA MET A 1 -30.23 30.20 -19.89
C MET A 1 -30.10 29.08 -18.88
N GLU A 2 -31.15 28.73 -18.15
CA GLU A 2 -31.11 27.61 -17.20
C GLU A 2 -31.02 26.28 -17.96
N SER A 3 -30.05 25.45 -17.60
CA SER A 3 -29.86 24.11 -18.18
C SER A 3 -30.55 23.04 -17.33
N TYR A 4 -31.15 22.05 -17.98
CA TYR A 4 -31.92 20.99 -17.33
C TYR A 4 -31.54 19.61 -17.86
N ASN A 5 -31.44 18.63 -16.96
CA ASN A 5 -31.44 17.22 -17.34
C ASN A 5 -32.89 16.72 -17.48
N LYS A 6 -33.15 15.92 -18.51
CA LYS A 6 -34.46 15.30 -18.76
C LYS A 6 -34.37 13.80 -18.55
N TYR A 7 -35.25 13.27 -17.70
CA TYR A 7 -35.34 11.84 -17.41
C TYR A 7 -36.67 11.30 -17.91
N ARG A 8 -36.62 10.26 -18.74
CA ARG A 8 -37.81 9.65 -19.33
C ARG A 8 -38.37 8.58 -18.40
N VAL A 9 -39.57 8.80 -17.90
CA VAL A 9 -40.28 7.89 -16.99
C VAL A 9 -41.40 7.19 -17.76
N LEU A 10 -41.44 5.87 -17.70
CA LEU A 10 -42.48 5.02 -18.32
C LEU A 10 -42.71 5.31 -19.82
N GLY A 11 -41.66 5.74 -20.54
CA GLY A 11 -41.71 5.95 -21.98
C GLY A 11 -42.48 7.19 -22.47
N VAL A 12 -43.26 7.87 -21.63
CA VAL A 12 -44.14 8.98 -22.07
C VAL A 12 -44.02 10.25 -21.23
N PHE A 13 -43.47 10.17 -20.01
CA PHE A 13 -43.32 11.34 -19.13
C PHE A 13 -41.86 11.78 -19.06
N ASN A 14 -41.62 13.10 -19.00
CA ASN A 14 -40.28 13.66 -18.81
C ASN A 14 -40.23 14.42 -17.48
N ARG A 15 -39.41 13.95 -16.53
CA ARG A 15 -39.03 14.73 -15.36
C ARG A 15 -37.86 15.65 -15.73
N LYS A 16 -37.90 16.90 -15.28
CA LYS A 16 -36.85 17.90 -15.50
C LYS A 16 -36.19 18.23 -14.18
N PHE A 17 -34.87 18.18 -14.14
CA PHE A 17 -34.08 18.57 -12.98
C PHE A 17 -33.11 19.67 -13.38
N LYS A 18 -33.03 20.73 -12.58
CA LYS A 18 -32.14 21.85 -12.82
C LYS A 18 -30.69 21.39 -12.66
N ILE A 19 -29.83 21.78 -13.60
CA ILE A 19 -28.39 21.60 -13.44
C ILE A 19 -27.88 22.81 -12.64
N SER A 20 -27.48 22.56 -11.41
CA SER A 20 -26.84 23.57 -10.56
C SER A 20 -25.38 23.73 -10.98
N GLU A 21 -24.86 24.95 -10.93
CA GLU A 21 -23.42 25.18 -10.98
C GLU A 21 -22.82 25.03 -9.58
N PRO A 22 -21.56 24.56 -9.45
CA PRO A 22 -20.91 24.43 -8.16
C PRO A 22 -20.64 25.83 -7.59
N HIS A 23 -21.15 26.10 -6.39
CA HIS A 23 -20.88 27.32 -5.65
C HIS A 23 -19.96 27.04 -4.45
N ALA A 24 -19.19 28.05 -4.05
CA ALA A 24 -18.29 27.92 -2.90
C ALA A 24 -19.09 27.65 -1.61
N PRO A 25 -18.71 26.61 -0.83
CA PRO A 25 -19.25 26.38 0.51
C PRO A 25 -19.18 27.64 1.40
N PRO A 26 -20.15 27.90 2.28
CA PRO A 26 -20.06 28.91 3.34
C PRO A 26 -18.70 29.01 4.02
N GLU A 27 -18.07 27.89 4.37
CA GLU A 27 -16.76 27.84 5.05
C GLU A 27 -15.62 28.30 4.13
N VAL A 28 -15.69 27.98 2.83
CA VAL A 28 -14.76 28.50 1.81
C VAL A 28 -14.96 30.00 1.63
N THR A 29 -16.21 30.45 1.58
CA THR A 29 -16.55 31.87 1.47
C THR A 29 -16.07 32.65 2.69
N ALA A 30 -16.21 32.08 3.89
CA ALA A 30 -15.73 32.67 5.13
C ALA A 30 -14.20 32.76 5.16
N ALA A 31 -13.49 31.69 4.77
CA ALA A 31 -12.04 31.70 4.65
C ALA A 31 -11.56 32.75 3.63
N PHE A 32 -12.22 32.84 2.47
CA PHE A 32 -11.90 33.87 1.47
C PHE A 32 -12.07 35.27 2.06
N LYS A 33 -13.23 35.57 2.67
CA LYS A 33 -13.51 36.90 3.26
C LYS A 33 -12.52 37.26 4.36
N GLN A 34 -12.13 36.30 5.19
CA GLN A 34 -11.15 36.49 6.25
C GLN A 34 -9.79 36.90 5.70
N TYR A 35 -9.26 36.14 4.73
CA TYR A 35 -7.90 36.36 4.21
C TYR A 35 -7.83 37.47 3.15
N ALA A 36 -8.93 37.74 2.45
CA ALA A 36 -9.07 38.92 1.60
C ALA A 36 -9.35 40.22 2.39
N GLU A 37 -9.50 40.13 3.72
CA GLU A 37 -9.77 41.28 4.60
C GLU A 37 -11.04 42.06 4.17
N GLY A 38 -12.06 41.32 3.74
CA GLY A 38 -13.32 41.88 3.22
C GLY A 38 -13.26 42.42 1.78
N ALA A 39 -12.11 42.40 1.12
CA ALA A 39 -11.98 42.82 -0.28
C ALA A 39 -12.64 41.82 -1.24
N THR A 40 -12.95 42.29 -2.45
CA THR A 40 -13.51 41.45 -3.53
C THR A 40 -12.48 40.51 -4.17
N HIS A 41 -11.19 40.75 -3.94
CA HIS A 41 -10.08 39.98 -4.48
C HIS A 41 -9.04 39.69 -3.38
N MET A 42 -8.52 38.47 -3.36
CA MET A 42 -7.40 38.05 -2.52
C MET A 42 -6.08 38.24 -3.27
N ARG A 43 -5.20 39.10 -2.76
CA ARG A 43 -3.87 39.35 -3.33
C ARG A 43 -2.91 38.18 -3.11
N ALA A 44 -1.79 38.18 -3.82
CA ALA A 44 -0.80 37.11 -3.73
C ALA A 44 -0.26 36.91 -2.29
N GLU A 45 0.07 37.99 -1.59
CA GLU A 45 0.54 37.95 -0.19
C GLU A 45 -0.51 37.38 0.76
N GLN A 46 -1.78 37.74 0.56
CA GLN A 46 -2.91 37.23 1.35
C GLN A 46 -3.15 35.74 1.08
N LEU A 47 -3.02 35.30 -0.17
CA LEU A 47 -3.10 33.89 -0.52
C LEU A 47 -1.93 33.09 0.07
N LEU A 48 -0.71 33.62 0.02
CA LEU A 48 0.46 33.01 0.65
C LEU A 48 0.20 32.82 2.16
N LYS A 49 -0.33 33.85 2.82
CA LYS A 49 -0.74 33.78 4.23
C LYS A 49 -1.80 32.70 4.46
N PHE A 50 -2.82 32.59 3.60
CA PHE A 50 -3.80 31.51 3.66
C PHE A 50 -3.17 30.12 3.53
N LEU A 51 -2.23 29.95 2.60
CA LEU A 51 -1.55 28.68 2.38
C LEU A 51 -0.73 28.24 3.61
N VAL A 52 -0.08 29.19 4.28
CA VAL A 52 0.69 28.90 5.49
C VAL A 52 -0.22 28.70 6.71
N ASP A 53 -1.04 29.70 7.03
CA ASP A 53 -1.80 29.76 8.29
C ASP A 53 -2.99 28.81 8.31
N TYR A 54 -3.74 28.72 7.20
CA TYR A 54 -4.96 27.93 7.12
C TYR A 54 -4.71 26.52 6.58
N GLN A 55 -3.91 26.40 5.52
CA GLN A 55 -3.60 25.13 4.87
C GLN A 55 -2.40 24.41 5.49
N GLY A 56 -1.65 25.03 6.41
CA GLY A 56 -0.51 24.41 7.07
C GLY A 56 0.63 24.05 6.11
N CYS A 57 0.77 24.76 4.99
CA CYS A 57 1.89 24.55 4.07
C CYS A 57 3.18 25.13 4.65
N THR A 58 4.32 24.49 4.34
CA THR A 58 5.62 25.15 4.52
C THR A 58 5.74 26.34 3.57
N ALA A 59 6.53 27.35 3.93
CA ALA A 59 6.75 28.54 3.09
C ALA A 59 7.20 28.15 1.67
N ALA A 60 8.20 27.26 1.57
CA ALA A 60 8.72 26.79 0.28
C ALA A 60 7.65 26.11 -0.60
N HIS A 61 6.80 25.26 0.00
CA HIS A 61 5.74 24.62 -0.77
C HIS A 61 4.61 25.58 -1.14
N ALA A 62 4.31 26.54 -0.26
CA ALA A 62 3.34 27.59 -0.57
C ALA A 62 3.83 28.44 -1.76
N GLU A 63 5.11 28.82 -1.80
CA GLU A 63 5.73 29.53 -2.92
C GLU A 63 5.67 28.71 -4.23
N GLU A 64 5.89 27.39 -4.17
CA GLU A 64 5.76 26.52 -5.34
C GLU A 64 4.33 26.53 -5.90
N ILE A 65 3.32 26.46 -5.02
CA ILE A 65 1.91 26.57 -5.40
C ILE A 65 1.63 27.94 -6.05
N MET A 66 2.13 29.02 -5.44
CA MET A 66 1.99 30.38 -5.95
C MET A 66 2.60 30.49 -7.35
N ALA A 67 3.83 30.02 -7.53
CA ALA A 67 4.51 30.04 -8.82
C ALA A 67 3.66 29.32 -9.89
N LYS A 68 3.17 28.11 -9.61
CA LYS A 68 2.32 27.35 -10.54
C LYS A 68 0.99 28.04 -10.83
N LEU A 69 0.36 28.65 -9.84
CA LEU A 69 -0.93 29.30 -9.99
C LEU A 69 -0.84 30.59 -10.82
N PHE A 70 0.25 31.35 -10.68
CA PHE A 70 0.45 32.64 -11.35
C PHE A 70 1.30 32.56 -12.63
N LEU A 71 2.01 31.45 -12.89
CA LEU A 71 2.86 31.25 -14.09
C LEU A 71 2.10 31.42 -15.41
N HIS A 72 0.78 31.22 -15.42
CA HIS A 72 -0.05 31.27 -16.63
C HIS A 72 -1.04 32.44 -16.62
N ARG A 73 -0.89 33.35 -15.65
CA ARG A 73 -1.86 34.41 -15.33
C ARG A 73 -1.15 35.74 -15.18
N HIS A 74 -0.44 36.16 -16.23
CA HIS A 74 0.35 37.40 -16.28
C HIS A 74 -0.42 38.70 -15.92
N ASN A 75 -1.76 38.67 -15.86
CA ASN A 75 -2.62 39.84 -15.58
C ASN A 75 -3.59 39.68 -14.39
N ILE A 76 -3.42 38.69 -13.49
CA ILE A 76 -4.32 38.57 -12.33
C ILE A 76 -3.76 39.33 -11.12
N ILE A 77 -4.41 40.45 -10.79
CA ILE A 77 -4.08 41.30 -9.62
C ILE A 77 -4.42 40.60 -8.29
N GLY A 78 -5.37 39.65 -8.30
CA GLY A 78 -5.76 38.83 -7.17
C GLY A 78 -6.86 37.83 -7.53
N LEU A 79 -7.08 36.82 -6.70
CA LEU A 79 -8.13 35.82 -6.91
C LEU A 79 -9.50 36.36 -6.44
N THR A 80 -10.51 36.26 -7.30
CA THR A 80 -11.92 36.35 -6.86
C THR A 80 -12.30 35.11 -6.04
N LEU A 81 -13.46 35.12 -5.38
CA LEU A 81 -13.98 33.95 -4.67
C LEU A 81 -14.07 32.72 -5.58
N ASP A 82 -14.56 32.88 -6.81
CA ASP A 82 -14.68 31.78 -7.77
C ASP A 82 -13.31 31.21 -8.17
N HIS A 83 -12.33 32.09 -8.44
CA HIS A 83 -10.97 31.65 -8.75
C HIS A 83 -10.30 30.94 -7.57
N PHE A 84 -10.53 31.41 -6.34
CA PHE A 84 -10.05 30.77 -5.13
C PHE A 84 -10.71 29.40 -4.91
N PHE A 85 -12.02 29.30 -5.12
CA PHE A 85 -12.76 28.05 -5.04
C PHE A 85 -12.29 27.03 -6.08
N HIS A 86 -12.09 27.45 -7.33
CA HIS A 86 -11.52 26.61 -8.39
C HIS A 86 -10.10 26.14 -8.05
N PHE A 87 -9.27 26.99 -7.47
CA PHE A 87 -7.96 26.61 -6.96
C PHE A 87 -8.07 25.51 -5.89
N LEU A 88 -8.96 25.67 -4.91
CA LEU A 88 -9.14 24.68 -3.84
C LEU A 88 -9.61 23.31 -4.37
N PHE A 89 -10.33 23.29 -5.49
CA PHE A 89 -10.78 22.07 -6.18
C PHE A 89 -9.78 21.49 -7.19
N ASN A 90 -8.61 22.12 -7.36
CA ASN A 90 -7.55 21.61 -8.23
C ASN A 90 -6.71 20.57 -7.47
N SER A 91 -6.85 19.29 -7.82
CA SER A 91 -6.14 18.20 -7.13
C SER A 91 -4.62 18.21 -7.32
N ASP A 92 -4.11 18.91 -8.32
CA ASP A 92 -2.69 18.94 -8.63
C ASP A 92 -1.96 20.01 -7.81
N LEU A 93 -2.67 21.08 -7.46
CA LEU A 93 -2.17 22.15 -6.59
C LEU A 93 -2.60 21.98 -5.12
N ASN A 94 -3.73 21.32 -4.87
CA ASN A 94 -4.35 21.21 -3.55
C ASN A 94 -4.70 19.75 -3.17
N ALA A 95 -3.78 18.83 -3.48
CA ALA A 95 -3.87 17.41 -3.12
C ALA A 95 -3.94 17.21 -1.59
N PRO A 96 -4.58 16.11 -1.11
CA PRO A 96 -4.75 15.86 0.31
C PRO A 96 -3.50 15.28 0.98
N ILE A 97 -2.52 14.81 0.20
CA ILE A 97 -1.26 14.19 0.67
C ILE A 97 -0.10 14.68 -0.19
N ASN A 98 1.14 14.56 0.33
CA ASN A 98 2.34 14.92 -0.40
C ASN A 98 2.68 13.89 -1.49
N SER A 99 3.14 14.38 -2.65
CA SER A 99 3.55 13.52 -3.77
C SER A 99 5.05 13.19 -3.79
N GLN A 100 5.85 13.84 -2.94
CA GLN A 100 7.30 13.68 -2.88
C GLN A 100 7.73 12.77 -1.74
N VAL A 101 8.85 12.09 -1.95
CA VAL A 101 9.55 11.32 -0.93
C VAL A 101 10.16 12.30 0.08
N HIS A 102 9.87 12.10 1.37
CA HIS A 102 10.29 13.00 2.43
C HIS A 102 10.67 12.28 3.74
N HIS A 103 10.42 10.98 3.86
CA HIS A 103 10.97 10.20 4.95
C HIS A 103 12.50 10.12 4.83
N ASP A 104 13.17 9.91 5.98
CA ASP A 104 14.56 9.48 5.97
C ASP A 104 14.67 8.10 5.32
N MET A 105 15.44 8.02 4.24
CA MET A 105 15.66 6.82 3.43
C MET A 105 17.05 6.20 3.65
N SER A 106 17.79 6.66 4.67
CA SER A 106 19.13 6.20 5.04
C SER A 106 19.16 5.19 6.20
N ALA A 107 18.03 4.99 6.90
CA ALA A 107 17.92 3.92 7.89
C ALA A 107 18.01 2.53 7.23
N PRO A 108 18.41 1.47 7.96
CA PRO A 108 18.44 0.10 7.46
C PRO A 108 17.09 -0.39 6.88
N MET A 109 17.09 -1.21 5.83
CA MET A 109 15.86 -1.61 5.14
C MET A 109 14.81 -2.31 6.04
N GLN A 110 15.22 -2.99 7.12
CA GLN A 110 14.28 -3.56 8.10
C GLN A 110 13.43 -2.51 8.84
N HIS A 111 13.75 -1.22 8.73
CA HIS A 111 13.03 -0.11 9.35
C HIS A 111 11.91 0.46 8.47
N TYR A 112 11.59 -0.17 7.34
CA TYR A 112 10.52 0.28 6.43
C TYR A 112 9.49 -0.83 6.22
N PHE A 113 8.22 -0.45 6.14
CA PHE A 113 7.22 -1.25 5.43
C PHE A 113 7.51 -1.19 3.93
N ILE A 114 7.39 -2.34 3.27
CA ILE A 114 7.77 -2.56 1.87
C ILE A 114 6.54 -3.04 1.12
N TYR A 115 6.16 -2.31 0.07
CA TYR A 115 5.00 -2.64 -0.75
C TYR A 115 5.25 -3.97 -1.48
N THR A 116 4.54 -5.03 -1.08
CA THR A 116 4.87 -6.41 -1.48
C THR A 116 3.70 -7.13 -2.15
N GLY A 117 3.94 -7.72 -3.31
CA GLY A 117 3.03 -8.66 -3.98
C GLY A 117 3.27 -10.11 -3.56
N HIS A 118 2.21 -10.92 -3.65
CA HIS A 118 2.22 -12.37 -3.48
C HIS A 118 1.87 -13.03 -4.81
N ASN A 119 2.58 -14.11 -5.19
CA ASN A 119 2.45 -14.81 -6.46
C ASN A 119 2.28 -13.85 -7.64
N SER A 120 3.26 -12.96 -7.80
CA SER A 120 3.15 -11.75 -8.64
C SER A 120 3.01 -12.05 -10.13
N TYR A 121 3.16 -13.31 -10.52
CA TYR A 121 3.00 -13.82 -11.87
C TYR A 121 1.56 -14.24 -12.20
N LEU A 122 0.66 -14.38 -11.22
CA LEU A 122 -0.72 -14.84 -11.46
C LEU A 122 -1.64 -13.73 -11.97
N ILE A 123 -2.40 -14.01 -13.04
CA ILE A 123 -3.40 -13.07 -13.58
C ILE A 123 -4.72 -13.13 -12.80
N GLY A 124 -5.02 -14.24 -12.12
CA GLY A 124 -6.28 -14.45 -11.41
C GLY A 124 -6.18 -15.31 -10.17
N ASN A 125 -6.95 -16.40 -10.15
CA ASN A 125 -7.04 -17.34 -9.03
C ASN A 125 -5.79 -18.23 -8.89
N GLN A 126 -5.63 -18.89 -7.74
CA GLN A 126 -4.44 -19.69 -7.42
C GLN A 126 -4.44 -21.09 -8.06
N LEU A 127 -5.51 -21.53 -8.74
CA LEU A 127 -5.66 -22.93 -9.16
C LEU A 127 -5.48 -23.16 -10.65
N ASN A 128 -5.99 -22.26 -11.49
CA ASN A 128 -6.03 -22.48 -12.94
C ASN A 128 -5.91 -21.19 -13.77
N SER A 129 -5.64 -20.04 -13.14
CA SER A 129 -5.38 -18.82 -13.91
C SER A 129 -4.00 -18.87 -14.57
N GLU A 130 -3.86 -18.16 -15.68
CA GLU A 130 -2.60 -18.06 -16.41
C GLU A 130 -1.53 -17.32 -15.59
N CYS A 131 -0.27 -17.73 -15.79
CA CYS A 131 0.89 -17.00 -15.32
C CYS A 131 1.41 -16.08 -16.43
N SER A 132 1.79 -14.86 -16.07
CA SER A 132 2.38 -13.88 -17.00
C SER A 132 3.25 -12.87 -16.25
N GLU A 133 4.12 -12.21 -17.00
CA GLU A 133 4.84 -11.01 -16.61
C GLU A 133 3.95 -9.76 -16.45
N VAL A 134 2.75 -9.72 -17.03
CA VAL A 134 1.89 -8.52 -17.04
C VAL A 134 1.49 -8.07 -15.62
N PRO A 135 1.06 -8.95 -14.70
CA PRO A 135 0.79 -8.53 -13.32
C PRO A 135 2.05 -8.03 -12.58
N ILE A 136 3.24 -8.52 -12.93
CA ILE A 136 4.52 -8.04 -12.41
C ILE A 136 4.77 -6.60 -12.88
N ILE A 137 4.61 -6.34 -14.19
CA ILE A 137 4.73 -5.00 -14.78
C ILE A 137 3.78 -4.02 -14.07
N ASN A 138 2.50 -4.39 -13.99
CA ASN A 138 1.49 -3.57 -13.32
C ASN A 138 1.84 -3.31 -11.85
N ALA A 139 2.33 -4.31 -11.12
CA ALA A 139 2.75 -4.17 -9.74
C ALA A 139 3.90 -3.14 -9.61
N LEU A 140 4.95 -3.28 -10.41
CA LEU A 140 6.12 -2.38 -10.38
C LEU A 140 5.77 -0.94 -10.73
N GLU A 141 4.97 -0.72 -11.78
CA GLU A 141 4.52 0.61 -12.21
C GLU A 141 3.58 1.28 -11.19
N ASN A 142 2.88 0.48 -10.37
CA ASN A 142 2.09 0.97 -9.25
C ASN A 142 2.89 1.10 -7.94
N GLY A 143 4.21 0.88 -7.96
CA GLY A 143 5.11 1.14 -6.84
C GLY A 143 5.40 -0.06 -5.94
N VAL A 144 4.92 -1.26 -6.27
CA VAL A 144 5.28 -2.50 -5.53
C VAL A 144 6.77 -2.74 -5.64
N ARG A 145 7.44 -3.02 -4.53
CA ARG A 145 8.89 -3.24 -4.40
C ARG A 145 9.27 -4.67 -4.07
N GLY A 146 8.34 -5.48 -3.54
CA GLY A 146 8.52 -6.92 -3.35
C GLY A 146 7.76 -7.73 -4.40
N ILE A 147 8.47 -8.50 -5.23
CA ILE A 147 7.92 -9.38 -6.26
C ILE A 147 8.23 -10.83 -5.87
N GLU A 148 7.27 -11.74 -6.06
CA GLU A 148 7.44 -13.19 -5.80
C GLU A 148 7.42 -13.97 -7.10
N LEU A 149 8.37 -14.90 -7.25
CA LEU A 149 8.48 -15.84 -8.37
C LEU A 149 8.70 -17.26 -7.82
N ASP A 150 7.86 -18.20 -8.23
CA ASP A 150 7.95 -19.60 -7.83
C ASP A 150 8.63 -20.38 -8.95
N LEU A 151 9.85 -20.84 -8.69
CA LEU A 151 10.72 -21.40 -9.70
C LEU A 151 10.60 -22.92 -9.75
N TRP A 152 10.28 -23.44 -10.94
CA TRP A 152 10.12 -24.86 -11.19
C TRP A 152 10.86 -25.26 -12.47
N PRO A 153 11.38 -26.50 -12.55
CA PRO A 153 11.89 -27.04 -13.81
C PRO A 153 10.77 -27.08 -14.86
N ASN A 154 11.09 -26.77 -16.12
CA ASN A 154 10.19 -27.06 -17.24
C ASN A 154 10.06 -28.59 -17.44
N SER A 155 9.15 -29.02 -18.32
CA SER A 155 8.90 -30.46 -18.57
C SER A 155 10.14 -31.22 -19.05
N ALA A 156 11.04 -30.57 -19.78
CA ALA A 156 12.30 -31.14 -20.25
C ALA A 156 13.41 -31.15 -19.18
N LYS A 157 13.18 -30.51 -18.01
CA LYS A 157 14.13 -30.34 -16.89
C LYS A 157 15.45 -29.65 -17.28
N ASP A 158 15.45 -28.87 -18.34
CA ASP A 158 16.62 -28.15 -18.86
C ASP A 158 16.48 -26.62 -18.75
N ASN A 159 15.30 -26.13 -18.36
CA ASN A 159 15.01 -24.70 -18.24
C ASN A 159 14.05 -24.40 -17.07
N ILE A 160 13.84 -23.12 -16.78
CA ILE A 160 13.07 -22.67 -15.61
C ILE A 160 11.78 -21.98 -16.03
N HIS A 161 10.68 -22.43 -15.45
CA HIS A 161 9.36 -21.82 -15.53
C HIS A 161 8.95 -21.22 -14.19
N VAL A 162 8.06 -20.23 -14.26
CA VAL A 162 7.39 -19.62 -13.12
C VAL A 162 5.92 -20.01 -13.14
N TYR A 163 5.45 -20.68 -12.09
CA TYR A 163 4.04 -21.04 -11.90
C TYR A 163 3.75 -21.51 -10.48
N HIS A 164 2.47 -21.61 -10.14
CA HIS A 164 2.06 -22.10 -8.83
C HIS A 164 2.06 -23.64 -8.81
N GLY A 165 3.01 -24.22 -8.09
CA GLY A 165 3.24 -25.66 -8.04
C GLY A 165 2.01 -26.47 -7.61
N LYS A 166 1.89 -27.72 -8.09
CA LYS A 166 0.77 -28.63 -7.79
C LYS A 166 -0.61 -28.07 -8.17
N THR A 167 -0.67 -27.13 -9.12
CA THR A 167 -1.92 -26.57 -9.66
C THR A 167 -1.97 -26.66 -11.19
N LEU A 168 -3.06 -26.18 -11.79
CA LEU A 168 -3.29 -26.18 -13.24
C LEU A 168 -2.96 -24.82 -13.88
N THR A 169 -2.20 -23.95 -13.21
CA THR A 169 -1.83 -22.64 -13.76
C THR A 169 -0.81 -22.81 -14.90
N PRO A 170 -1.12 -22.38 -16.14
CA PRO A 170 -0.16 -22.41 -17.24
C PRO A 170 1.11 -21.60 -16.91
N PRO A 171 2.32 -22.15 -17.14
CA PRO A 171 3.57 -21.50 -16.74
C PRO A 171 4.02 -20.38 -17.67
N VAL A 172 4.87 -19.50 -17.15
CA VAL A 172 5.60 -18.47 -17.93
C VAL A 172 7.13 -18.69 -17.81
N PRO A 173 7.92 -18.51 -18.88
CA PRO A 173 9.38 -18.62 -18.79
C PRO A 173 9.99 -17.61 -17.83
N LEU A 174 10.94 -18.04 -16.99
CA LEU A 174 11.62 -17.16 -16.03
C LEU A 174 12.27 -15.95 -16.73
N LEU A 175 12.92 -16.17 -17.87
CA LEU A 175 13.60 -15.12 -18.62
C LEU A 175 12.67 -13.93 -18.91
N LYS A 176 11.43 -14.23 -19.34
CA LYS A 176 10.42 -13.22 -19.66
C LYS A 176 10.05 -12.36 -18.44
N CYS A 177 9.92 -12.99 -17.28
CA CYS A 177 9.70 -12.29 -16.02
C CYS A 177 10.88 -11.39 -15.65
N LEU A 178 12.12 -11.91 -15.74
CA LEU A 178 13.33 -11.14 -15.40
C LEU A 178 13.51 -9.92 -16.33
N GLU A 179 13.31 -10.08 -17.65
CA GLU A 179 13.39 -8.97 -18.62
C GLU A 179 12.36 -7.88 -18.33
N SER A 180 11.13 -8.29 -17.98
CA SER A 180 10.07 -7.35 -17.59
C SER A 180 10.41 -6.61 -16.30
N ILE A 181 10.95 -7.31 -15.30
CA ILE A 181 11.43 -6.67 -14.07
C ILE A 181 12.53 -5.67 -14.39
N LYS A 182 13.54 -6.04 -15.20
CA LYS A 182 14.63 -5.12 -15.60
C LYS A 182 14.09 -3.82 -16.18
N LYS A 183 13.11 -3.92 -17.08
CA LYS A 183 12.55 -2.76 -17.78
C LYS A 183 11.69 -1.86 -16.88
N HIS A 184 10.94 -2.44 -15.95
CA HIS A 184 9.91 -1.73 -15.19
C HIS A 184 10.26 -1.46 -13.72
N ALA A 185 11.34 -2.07 -13.19
CA ALA A 185 11.72 -2.01 -11.78
C ALA A 185 11.72 -0.59 -11.23
N PHE A 186 12.28 0.38 -11.96
CA PHE A 186 12.56 1.71 -11.44
C PHE A 186 11.75 2.85 -12.10
N ILE A 187 10.69 2.53 -12.86
CA ILE A 187 9.83 3.54 -13.50
C ILE A 187 9.12 4.41 -12.44
N LYS A 188 8.52 3.77 -11.43
CA LYS A 188 7.75 4.46 -10.40
C LYS A 188 8.60 5.01 -9.25
N SER A 189 9.70 4.34 -8.94
CA SER A 189 10.51 4.59 -7.75
C SER A 189 11.95 4.14 -7.99
N PRO A 190 12.97 4.94 -7.61
CA PRO A 190 14.37 4.53 -7.72
C PRO A 190 14.82 3.58 -6.62
N TYR A 191 13.96 3.32 -5.61
CA TYR A 191 14.31 2.46 -4.47
C TYR A 191 14.31 0.97 -4.85
N PRO A 192 15.06 0.13 -4.13
CA PRO A 192 15.34 -1.25 -4.52
C PRO A 192 14.10 -2.09 -4.79
N VAL A 193 14.25 -3.10 -5.64
CA VAL A 193 13.25 -4.17 -5.85
C VAL A 193 13.78 -5.46 -5.24
N ILE A 194 12.97 -6.10 -4.41
CA ILE A 194 13.25 -7.42 -3.82
C ILE A 194 12.51 -8.48 -4.63
N ILE A 195 13.24 -9.42 -5.23
CA ILE A 195 12.67 -10.61 -5.85
C ILE A 195 12.77 -11.76 -4.84
N THR A 196 11.62 -12.17 -4.30
CA THR A 196 11.50 -13.36 -3.45
C THR A 196 11.36 -14.58 -4.35
N LEU A 197 12.33 -15.49 -4.29
CA LEU A 197 12.32 -16.73 -5.07
C LEU A 197 11.85 -17.89 -4.18
N GLU A 198 10.75 -18.51 -4.54
CA GLU A 198 10.37 -19.83 -4.02
C GLU A 198 11.02 -20.89 -4.91
N ASP A 199 12.15 -21.41 -4.44
CA ASP A 199 13.06 -22.23 -5.24
C ASP A 199 12.78 -23.73 -5.08
N HIS A 200 12.26 -24.36 -6.14
CA HIS A 200 12.04 -25.81 -6.25
C HIS A 200 13.02 -26.49 -7.23
N LEU A 201 14.17 -25.85 -7.49
CA LEU A 201 15.10 -26.26 -8.52
C LEU A 201 16.22 -27.19 -8.01
N PRO A 202 16.68 -28.14 -8.84
CA PRO A 202 17.94 -28.86 -8.59
C PRO A 202 19.17 -27.94 -8.80
N PRO A 203 20.35 -28.30 -8.24
CA PRO A 203 21.54 -27.44 -8.27
C PRO A 203 21.98 -26.93 -9.64
N HIS A 204 21.87 -27.74 -10.70
CA HIS A 204 22.24 -27.31 -12.06
C HIS A 204 21.30 -26.22 -12.62
N LEU A 205 20.01 -26.26 -12.28
CA LEU A 205 19.07 -25.20 -12.64
C LEU A 205 19.22 -23.97 -11.74
N GLN A 206 19.65 -24.13 -10.48
CA GLN A 206 20.04 -22.99 -9.64
C GLN A 206 21.25 -22.23 -10.23
N ALA A 207 22.25 -22.96 -10.75
CA ALA A 207 23.37 -22.36 -11.47
C ALA A 207 22.88 -21.61 -12.73
N LYS A 208 21.96 -22.21 -13.49
CA LYS A 208 21.32 -21.54 -14.64
C LYS A 208 20.53 -20.28 -14.23
N VAL A 209 19.84 -20.28 -13.09
CA VAL A 209 19.21 -19.06 -12.55
C VAL A 209 20.27 -18.01 -12.25
N ALA A 210 21.39 -18.38 -11.64
CA ALA A 210 22.49 -17.45 -11.35
C ALA A 210 23.05 -16.81 -12.62
N GLU A 211 23.25 -17.59 -13.69
CA GLU A 211 23.64 -17.09 -15.01
C GLU A 211 22.59 -16.12 -15.58
N MET A 212 21.32 -16.52 -15.58
CA MET A 212 20.21 -15.72 -16.11
C MET A 212 20.07 -14.38 -15.40
N VAL A 213 20.03 -14.36 -14.06
CA VAL A 213 19.87 -13.12 -13.29
C VAL A 213 21.09 -12.21 -13.42
N THR A 214 22.30 -12.76 -13.45
CA THR A 214 23.54 -12.00 -13.63
C THR A 214 23.57 -11.37 -15.02
N HIS A 215 23.22 -12.13 -16.06
CA HIS A 215 23.16 -11.63 -17.43
C HIS A 215 22.07 -10.56 -17.62
N VAL A 216 20.86 -10.81 -17.11
CA VAL A 216 19.73 -9.90 -17.30
C VAL A 216 19.94 -8.62 -16.50
N PHE A 217 20.29 -8.70 -15.22
CA PHE A 217 20.34 -7.51 -14.37
C PHE A 217 21.69 -6.79 -14.39
N GLY A 218 22.81 -7.49 -14.65
CA GLY A 218 24.15 -6.89 -14.67
C GLY A 218 24.39 -6.03 -13.42
N ASP A 219 24.76 -4.76 -13.62
CA ASP A 219 25.03 -3.81 -12.54
C ASP A 219 23.80 -3.48 -11.67
N MET A 220 22.58 -3.79 -12.11
CA MET A 220 21.38 -3.62 -11.29
C MET A 220 21.32 -4.68 -10.18
N LEU A 221 21.99 -5.83 -10.32
CA LEU A 221 21.96 -6.88 -9.31
C LEU A 221 22.80 -6.48 -8.09
N TYR A 222 22.19 -6.52 -6.91
CA TYR A 222 22.91 -6.39 -5.66
C TYR A 222 23.43 -7.76 -5.21
N CYS A 223 24.75 -7.85 -5.09
CA CYS A 223 25.44 -8.99 -4.47
C CYS A 223 26.09 -8.49 -3.17
N PRO A 224 25.84 -9.13 -2.02
CA PRO A 224 26.46 -8.70 -0.76
C PRO A 224 27.97 -8.98 -0.75
N ASP A 225 28.75 -8.03 -0.24
CA ASP A 225 30.22 -8.15 -0.12
C ASP A 225 30.66 -9.20 0.92
N SER A 226 29.78 -9.49 1.89
CA SER A 226 30.01 -10.41 3.00
C SER A 226 28.82 -11.34 3.17
N GLU A 227 29.10 -12.57 3.59
CA GLU A 227 28.07 -13.53 4.01
C GLU A 227 27.36 -13.11 5.32
N SER A 228 27.98 -12.21 6.08
CA SER A 228 27.56 -11.76 7.40
C SER A 228 27.18 -10.28 7.35
N LEU A 229 25.97 -9.94 7.77
CA LEU A 229 25.45 -8.57 7.83
C LEU A 229 24.80 -8.30 9.17
N ASP A 230 25.27 -7.27 9.88
CA ASP A 230 24.67 -6.83 11.15
C ASP A 230 23.35 -6.06 10.96
N ALA A 231 23.19 -5.43 9.80
CA ALA A 231 22.00 -4.71 9.37
C ALA A 231 21.86 -4.79 7.84
N PHE A 232 20.64 -4.67 7.31
CA PHE A 232 20.47 -4.52 5.86
C PHE A 232 20.91 -3.12 5.42
N PRO A 233 21.52 -2.95 4.24
CA PRO A 233 21.77 -1.63 3.67
C PRO A 233 20.47 -0.82 3.54
N SER A 234 20.58 0.51 3.49
CA SER A 234 19.39 1.37 3.41
C SER A 234 18.76 1.34 2.01
N PRO A 235 17.49 1.73 1.87
CA PRO A 235 16.90 1.98 0.56
C PRO A 235 17.71 2.97 -0.28
N ASN A 236 18.34 3.98 0.32
CA ASN A 236 19.21 4.93 -0.37
C ASN A 236 20.48 4.27 -0.94
N ASP A 237 21.15 3.41 -0.16
CA ASP A 237 22.37 2.72 -0.58
C ASP A 237 22.12 1.77 -1.76
N LEU A 238 20.89 1.24 -1.83
CA LEU A 238 20.46 0.26 -2.82
C LEU A 238 19.57 0.85 -3.91
N LYS A 239 19.65 2.17 -4.15
CA LYS A 239 18.93 2.79 -5.28
C LYS A 239 19.30 2.12 -6.60
N ASN A 240 18.28 1.85 -7.40
CA ASN A 240 18.36 1.17 -8.69
C ASN A 240 18.93 -0.26 -8.60
N LYS A 241 18.87 -0.89 -7.42
CA LYS A 241 19.31 -2.27 -7.23
C LYS A 241 18.16 -3.27 -7.13
N ILE A 242 18.40 -4.47 -7.65
CA ILE A 242 17.55 -5.64 -7.57
C ILE A 242 18.21 -6.62 -6.59
N ILE A 243 17.44 -7.10 -5.62
CA ILE A 243 17.91 -7.91 -4.52
C ILE A 243 17.23 -9.27 -4.58
N LEU A 244 18.00 -10.36 -4.61
CA LEU A 244 17.43 -11.70 -4.51
C LEU A 244 17.22 -12.10 -3.05
N SER A 245 16.04 -12.64 -2.76
CA SER A 245 15.62 -13.09 -1.44
C SER A 245 15.17 -14.54 -1.49
N THR A 246 15.99 -15.47 -0.99
CA THR A 246 15.66 -16.90 -0.97
C THR A 246 16.44 -17.67 0.10
N LYS A 247 16.16 -18.96 0.25
CA LYS A 247 16.90 -19.87 1.12
C LYS A 247 18.25 -20.19 0.46
N PRO A 248 19.37 -20.17 1.19
CA PRO A 248 20.64 -20.67 0.66
C PRO A 248 20.50 -22.15 0.23
N PRO A 249 21.21 -22.58 -0.84
CA PRO A 249 21.31 -24.00 -1.19
C PRO A 249 21.76 -24.85 0.00
N LYS A 250 21.25 -26.08 0.12
CA LYS A 250 21.71 -27.03 1.14
C LYS A 250 23.20 -27.33 0.91
N GLU A 251 24.05 -27.05 1.89
CA GLU A 251 25.44 -27.49 1.88
C GLU A 251 25.48 -29.00 2.17
N TYR A 252 25.86 -29.80 1.19
CA TYR A 252 26.16 -31.21 1.40
C TYR A 252 27.59 -31.31 1.95
N HIS A 253 27.72 -31.43 3.27
CA HIS A 253 29.00 -31.78 3.87
C HIS A 253 29.38 -33.21 3.48
N THR A 254 30.56 -33.36 2.89
CA THR A 254 31.22 -34.67 2.76
C THR A 254 31.80 -35.03 4.12
N ALA A 255 31.12 -35.87 4.90
CA ALA A 255 31.78 -36.59 5.98
C ALA A 255 31.00 -37.86 6.34
N ASN A 256 31.75 -38.96 6.39
CA ASN A 256 31.40 -40.17 7.11
C ASN A 256 31.05 -39.79 8.55
N ASP A 257 29.78 -39.87 8.95
CA ASP A 257 29.42 -40.04 10.35
C ASP A 257 28.11 -40.81 10.44
N LYS A 258 28.15 -41.89 11.23
CA LYS A 258 27.04 -42.82 11.46
C LYS A 258 25.95 -42.14 12.29
N PRO A 259 24.65 -42.38 12.01
CA PRO A 259 23.59 -41.86 12.86
C PRO A 259 23.47 -42.71 14.14
N ASP A 260 23.57 -42.06 15.29
CA ASP A 260 23.21 -42.64 16.58
C ASP A 260 21.74 -42.29 16.90
N HIS A 261 20.95 -43.31 17.22
CA HIS A 261 19.52 -43.21 17.45
C HIS A 261 19.23 -42.88 18.92
N THR A 262 18.63 -41.74 19.21
CA THR A 262 17.77 -41.59 20.40
C THR A 262 16.63 -40.58 20.15
N SER A 263 15.39 -41.08 20.28
CA SER A 263 14.15 -40.29 20.32
C SER A 263 13.87 -39.83 21.77
N PRO A 264 13.10 -38.75 21.99
CA PRO A 264 11.68 -38.97 22.34
C PRO A 264 10.67 -37.93 21.83
N LEU A 265 9.58 -38.47 21.28
CA LEU A 265 8.14 -38.21 21.44
C LEU A 265 7.56 -36.79 21.75
N HIS A 266 6.63 -36.42 20.85
CA HIS A 266 5.32 -35.76 21.06
C HIS A 266 5.22 -34.22 21.11
N GLU A 267 4.77 -33.64 19.99
CA GLU A 267 3.68 -32.64 19.98
C GLU A 267 3.00 -32.65 18.61
N LYS A 268 1.71 -32.98 18.59
CA LYS A 268 0.90 -33.24 17.40
C LYS A 268 -0.05 -32.07 17.18
N TYR A 269 0.31 -31.13 16.32
CA TYR A 269 -0.61 -30.11 15.79
C TYR A 269 -0.40 -29.95 14.28
N THR A 270 -1.35 -30.52 13.53
CA THR A 270 -1.75 -30.23 12.14
C THR A 270 -0.68 -29.55 11.26
N SER A 271 0.16 -30.36 10.63
CA SER A 271 0.97 -29.99 9.47
C SER A 271 0.09 -29.98 8.22
N GLU A 272 -0.18 -28.79 7.67
CA GLU A 272 -0.56 -28.69 6.26
C GLU A 272 0.72 -28.89 5.42
N SER A 273 0.82 -30.10 4.87
CA SER A 273 1.59 -30.55 3.69
C SER A 273 2.82 -29.72 3.25
N ASP A 274 3.96 -29.97 3.88
CA ASP A 274 5.25 -29.96 3.19
C ASP A 274 5.52 -31.42 2.75
N ASP A 275 5.00 -31.82 1.58
CA ASP A 275 5.29 -33.16 1.04
C ASP A 275 6.69 -33.17 0.42
N GLU A 276 7.57 -33.95 1.06
CA GLU A 276 8.87 -34.36 0.56
C GLU A 276 8.72 -35.13 -0.77
N VAL A 277 9.25 -34.57 -1.85
CA VAL A 277 9.47 -35.31 -3.10
C VAL A 277 10.82 -36.02 -3.00
N GLY A 278 10.81 -37.32 -3.31
CA GLY A 278 11.89 -38.28 -3.08
C GLY A 278 13.27 -37.84 -3.55
N GLU A 279 14.26 -38.09 -2.69
CA GLU A 279 15.68 -37.83 -2.93
C GLU A 279 16.27 -38.83 -3.94
N GLU A 280 16.53 -38.38 -5.17
CA GLU A 280 17.61 -38.96 -5.97
C GLU A 280 18.93 -38.33 -5.55
N LYS A 281 19.81 -39.14 -4.97
CA LYS A 281 21.18 -38.78 -4.57
C LYS A 281 22.05 -38.48 -5.80
N LEU A 282 21.97 -37.26 -6.33
CA LEU A 282 22.99 -36.74 -7.25
C LEU A 282 24.03 -35.91 -6.47
N ARG A 283 25.28 -36.37 -6.47
CA ARG A 283 26.42 -35.66 -5.87
C ARG A 283 26.77 -34.45 -6.73
N SER A 284 26.44 -33.25 -6.26
CA SER A 284 26.89 -31.98 -6.84
C SER A 284 27.27 -31.04 -5.70
N SER A 285 28.42 -30.39 -5.81
CA SER A 285 28.76 -29.26 -4.92
C SER A 285 27.69 -28.19 -5.11
N GLY A 286 27.03 -27.76 -4.02
CA GLY A 286 25.90 -26.83 -4.09
C GLY A 286 26.24 -25.58 -4.91
N ALA A 287 25.27 -25.03 -5.66
CA ALA A 287 25.45 -23.92 -6.60
C ALA A 287 26.05 -22.67 -5.91
N PRO A 288 27.39 -22.47 -5.95
CA PRO A 288 28.04 -21.51 -5.07
C PRO A 288 27.83 -20.08 -5.58
N GLU A 289 27.71 -19.90 -6.89
CA GLU A 289 27.36 -18.64 -7.53
C GLU A 289 25.96 -18.19 -7.11
N TYR A 290 24.96 -19.07 -7.24
CA TYR A 290 23.60 -18.77 -6.81
C TYR A 290 23.53 -18.31 -5.34
N LYS A 291 24.27 -18.99 -4.44
CA LYS A 291 24.37 -18.60 -3.01
C LYS A 291 24.92 -17.18 -2.84
N ARG A 292 25.92 -16.77 -3.63
CA ARG A 292 26.56 -15.44 -3.55
C ARG A 292 25.64 -14.31 -4.01
N LEU A 293 24.66 -14.59 -4.87
CA LEU A 293 23.71 -13.59 -5.36
C LEU A 293 22.58 -13.29 -4.35
N ILE A 294 22.47 -14.08 -3.27
CA ILE A 294 21.39 -13.93 -2.27
C ILE A 294 21.69 -12.74 -1.35
N GLY A 295 21.07 -11.59 -1.64
CA GLY A 295 21.16 -10.39 -0.81
C GLY A 295 20.31 -10.44 0.47
N ILE A 296 19.20 -11.19 0.50
CA ILE A 296 18.38 -11.40 1.70
C ILE A 296 18.18 -12.90 1.94
N ARG A 297 18.86 -13.42 2.96
CA ARG A 297 18.78 -14.85 3.30
C ARG A 297 17.48 -15.16 4.04
N ALA A 298 16.70 -16.09 3.49
CA ALA A 298 15.50 -16.60 4.13
C ALA A 298 15.85 -17.68 5.18
N GLY A 299 15.51 -17.41 6.43
CA GLY A 299 15.59 -18.38 7.53
C GLY A 299 14.42 -19.37 7.51
N ASN A 300 14.53 -20.40 8.35
CA ASN A 300 13.44 -21.34 8.62
C ASN A 300 13.15 -21.40 10.12
N ALA A 301 11.93 -21.79 10.47
CA ALA A 301 11.50 -21.95 11.85
C ALA A 301 11.62 -23.40 12.35
N LYS A 302 12.69 -24.12 11.95
CA LYS A 302 12.86 -25.56 12.23
C LYS A 302 12.90 -25.88 13.73
N LYS A 303 13.47 -24.99 14.55
CA LYS A 303 13.56 -25.12 16.02
C LYS A 303 12.31 -24.62 16.75
N GLY A 304 11.21 -24.37 16.02
CA GLY A 304 10.00 -23.74 16.55
C GLY A 304 9.98 -22.23 16.32
N LEU A 305 8.76 -21.69 16.15
CA LEU A 305 8.56 -20.29 15.77
C LEU A 305 9.04 -19.31 16.85
N ARG A 306 8.63 -19.52 18.11
CA ARG A 306 9.02 -18.63 19.21
C ARG A 306 10.53 -18.58 19.39
N GLN A 307 11.22 -19.72 19.30
CA GLN A 307 12.67 -19.76 19.38
C GLN A 307 13.30 -18.99 18.22
N SER A 308 12.81 -19.17 16.99
CA SER A 308 13.31 -18.46 15.81
C SER A 308 13.09 -16.94 15.85
N LEU A 309 12.07 -16.47 16.59
CA LEU A 309 11.85 -15.03 16.82
C LEU A 309 12.80 -14.47 17.88
N LYS A 310 13.22 -15.30 18.85
CA LYS A 310 14.13 -14.92 19.94
C LYS A 310 15.60 -15.09 19.57
N ASP A 311 15.92 -16.03 18.69
CA ASP A 311 17.27 -16.34 18.25
C ASP A 311 17.85 -15.11 17.55
N GLY A 312 18.62 -14.35 18.32
CA GLY A 312 19.46 -13.27 17.83
C GLY A 312 20.62 -13.87 17.06
N SER A 313 20.37 -14.28 15.82
CA SER A 313 21.45 -14.53 14.87
C SER A 313 22.31 -13.27 14.77
N ASN A 314 23.64 -13.43 14.85
CA ASN A 314 24.59 -12.33 14.57
C ASN A 314 24.37 -11.75 13.16
N ASN A 315 23.65 -12.46 12.28
CA ASN A 315 23.26 -11.99 10.96
C ASN A 315 21.78 -11.64 10.84
N VAL A 316 21.48 -10.55 10.15
CA VAL A 316 20.12 -10.26 9.72
C VAL A 316 19.62 -11.30 8.73
N SER A 317 18.34 -11.62 8.84
CA SER A 317 17.69 -12.59 7.96
C SER A 317 16.23 -12.20 7.72
N ARG A 318 15.57 -12.98 6.88
CA ARG A 318 14.14 -12.88 6.64
C ARG A 318 13.41 -14.15 7.10
N LEU A 319 12.30 -13.99 7.82
CA LEU A 319 11.37 -15.08 8.11
C LEU A 319 10.07 -14.91 7.28
N SER A 320 9.44 -16.02 6.89
CA SER A 320 8.12 -16.00 6.22
C SER A 320 7.09 -16.74 7.04
N LEU A 321 5.92 -16.15 7.23
CA LEU A 321 4.78 -16.75 7.94
C LEU A 321 3.50 -16.57 7.12
N SER A 322 2.65 -17.59 7.12
CA SER A 322 1.27 -17.40 6.66
C SER A 322 0.53 -16.46 7.61
N GLU A 323 -0.53 -15.82 7.12
CA GLU A 323 -1.39 -14.93 7.93
C GLU A 323 -1.84 -15.59 9.26
N GLN A 324 -2.18 -16.88 9.23
CA GLN A 324 -2.67 -17.62 10.41
C GLN A 324 -1.56 -17.89 11.42
N ARG A 325 -0.33 -18.14 10.94
CA ARG A 325 0.83 -18.32 11.83
C ARG A 325 1.22 -17.01 12.50
N LEU A 326 1.10 -15.89 11.78
CA LEU A 326 1.30 -14.57 12.37
C LEU A 326 0.22 -14.27 13.42
N GLU A 327 -1.06 -14.52 13.13
CA GLU A 327 -2.16 -14.33 14.09
C GLU A 327 -1.88 -15.06 15.41
N LYS A 328 -1.56 -16.35 15.33
CA LYS A 328 -1.17 -17.15 16.51
C LYS A 328 0.06 -16.59 17.23
N ALA A 329 1.09 -16.14 16.49
CA ALA A 329 2.30 -15.57 17.07
C ALA A 329 2.07 -14.23 17.77
N ALA A 330 1.26 -13.37 17.17
CA ALA A 330 0.83 -12.08 17.73
C ALA A 330 0.08 -12.30 19.05
N ASP A 331 -0.82 -13.28 19.08
CA ASP A 331 -1.61 -13.59 20.27
C ASP A 331 -0.78 -14.18 21.41
N LEU A 332 0.14 -15.11 21.10
CA LEU A 332 0.90 -15.84 22.12
C LEU A 332 2.18 -15.11 22.57
N TYR A 333 2.85 -14.38 21.67
CA TYR A 333 4.16 -13.78 21.93
C TYR A 333 4.43 -12.55 21.04
N GLY A 334 3.46 -11.63 20.91
CA GLY A 334 3.57 -10.43 20.06
C GLY A 334 4.82 -9.57 20.29
N THR A 335 5.28 -9.42 21.53
CA THR A 335 6.53 -8.67 21.82
C THR A 335 7.78 -9.35 21.26
N ASP A 336 7.81 -10.69 21.16
CA ASP A 336 8.88 -11.42 20.48
C ASP A 336 8.86 -11.16 18.97
N VAL A 337 7.67 -11.03 18.36
CA VAL A 337 7.53 -10.64 16.94
C VAL A 337 8.08 -9.23 16.70
N ILE A 338 7.77 -8.28 17.57
CA ILE A 338 8.26 -6.89 17.45
C ILE A 338 9.77 -6.83 17.61
N ARG A 339 10.34 -7.52 18.62
CA ARG A 339 11.80 -7.62 18.78
C ARG A 339 12.47 -8.19 17.53
N PHE A 340 11.86 -9.22 16.92
CA PHE A 340 12.36 -9.78 15.68
C PHE A 340 12.36 -8.75 14.56
N THR A 341 11.27 -8.00 14.35
CA THR A 341 11.13 -7.04 13.25
C THR A 341 11.93 -5.75 13.42
N GLN A 342 12.46 -5.46 14.61
CA GLN A 342 13.41 -4.36 14.82
C GLN A 342 14.77 -4.61 14.13
N ARG A 343 15.17 -5.88 13.99
CA ARG A 343 16.46 -6.30 13.42
C ARG A 343 16.33 -7.03 12.09
N ASN A 344 15.30 -7.84 11.93
CA ASN A 344 15.10 -8.76 10.80
C ASN A 344 13.90 -8.35 9.95
N ILE A 345 13.78 -8.94 8.76
CA ILE A 345 12.61 -8.76 7.89
C ILE A 345 11.61 -9.90 8.14
N LEU A 346 10.35 -9.55 8.37
CA LEU A 346 9.25 -10.50 8.43
C LEU A 346 8.35 -10.34 7.19
N ARG A 347 8.19 -11.44 6.45
CA ARG A 347 7.27 -11.56 5.33
C ARG A 347 6.02 -12.32 5.76
N ILE A 348 4.86 -11.76 5.45
CA ILE A 348 3.56 -12.37 5.66
C ILE A 348 2.91 -12.65 4.32
N TYR A 349 2.33 -13.84 4.16
CA TYR A 349 1.67 -14.23 2.91
C TYR A 349 0.26 -14.81 3.17
N PRO A 350 -0.66 -14.73 2.19
CA PRO A 350 -2.00 -15.31 2.29
C PRO A 350 -1.96 -16.83 2.52
N LYS A 351 -2.91 -17.39 3.27
CA LYS A 351 -3.02 -18.85 3.44
C LYS A 351 -3.44 -19.54 2.14
N GLY A 352 -3.03 -20.80 1.97
CA GLY A 352 -3.32 -21.60 0.77
C GLY A 352 -4.82 -21.77 0.45
N MET A 353 -5.69 -21.77 1.47
CA MET A 353 -7.16 -21.84 1.27
C MET A 353 -7.75 -20.63 0.51
N ARG A 354 -7.01 -19.53 0.32
CA ARG A 354 -7.46 -18.36 -0.44
C ARG A 354 -7.33 -18.58 -1.95
N VAL A 355 -7.93 -19.66 -2.44
CA VAL A 355 -7.84 -20.10 -3.84
C VAL A 355 -8.37 -19.06 -4.84
N THR A 356 -9.29 -18.19 -4.43
CA THR A 356 -9.81 -17.08 -5.24
C THR A 356 -8.94 -15.81 -5.22
N SER A 357 -7.72 -15.90 -4.67
CA SER A 357 -6.79 -14.77 -4.53
C SER A 357 -7.34 -13.61 -3.68
N SER A 358 -8.19 -13.92 -2.70
CA SER A 358 -8.62 -12.94 -1.70
C SER A 358 -7.44 -12.50 -0.81
N ASN A 359 -7.57 -11.34 -0.16
CA ASN A 359 -6.54 -10.79 0.73
C ASN A 359 -6.97 -10.81 2.21
N TYR A 360 -5.99 -10.70 3.12
CA TYR A 360 -6.17 -10.71 4.56
C TYR A 360 -6.07 -9.31 5.17
N LYS A 361 -6.38 -9.16 6.47
CA LYS A 361 -6.30 -7.86 7.15
C LYS A 361 -4.82 -7.53 7.39
N PRO A 362 -4.28 -6.41 6.87
CA PRO A 362 -2.84 -6.13 6.97
C PRO A 362 -2.40 -5.63 8.35
N MET A 363 -3.35 -5.13 9.17
CA MET A 363 -3.06 -4.45 10.43
C MET A 363 -2.27 -5.30 11.43
N ILE A 364 -2.54 -6.60 11.52
CA ILE A 364 -1.81 -7.48 12.44
C ILE A 364 -0.32 -7.50 12.08
N GLY A 365 0.01 -7.54 10.78
CA GLY A 365 1.39 -7.46 10.31
C GLY A 365 2.04 -6.12 10.65
N TRP A 366 1.40 -5.00 10.27
CA TRP A 366 1.97 -3.67 10.48
C TRP A 366 2.11 -3.30 11.97
N MET A 367 1.14 -3.67 12.82
CA MET A 367 1.23 -3.45 14.28
C MET A 367 2.39 -4.19 14.93
N HIS A 368 2.85 -5.30 14.34
CA HIS A 368 4.00 -6.06 14.82
C HIS A 368 5.27 -5.76 14.03
N GLY A 369 5.27 -4.71 13.21
CA GLY A 369 6.43 -4.23 12.47
C GLY A 369 6.83 -5.07 11.25
N ALA A 370 5.96 -5.98 10.80
CA ALA A 370 6.22 -6.81 9.63
C ALA A 370 6.35 -5.94 8.37
N GLN A 371 7.48 -6.04 7.70
CA GLN A 371 7.88 -5.18 6.60
C GLN A 371 7.22 -5.60 5.29
N MET A 372 7.16 -6.91 5.02
CA MET A 372 6.68 -7.45 3.76
C MET A 372 5.31 -8.13 3.95
N VAL A 373 4.25 -7.33 4.06
CA VAL A 373 2.87 -7.82 4.11
C VAL A 373 2.39 -8.06 2.68
N ALA A 374 2.59 -9.28 2.17
CA ALA A 374 2.39 -9.62 0.76
C ALA A 374 0.90 -9.81 0.42
N PHE A 375 0.44 -9.20 -0.67
CA PHE A 375 -0.95 -9.22 -1.13
C PHE A 375 -1.06 -9.77 -2.56
N ASN A 376 -2.17 -10.44 -2.86
CA ASN A 376 -2.57 -10.78 -4.22
C ASN A 376 -2.96 -9.48 -4.95
N MET A 377 -2.10 -9.02 -5.86
CA MET A 377 -2.20 -7.71 -6.53
C MET A 377 -3.14 -7.69 -7.74
N GLN A 378 -3.39 -8.86 -8.32
CA GLN A 378 -4.29 -9.08 -9.46
C GLN A 378 -5.79 -8.97 -9.11
N GLY A 379 -6.11 -9.01 -7.82
CA GLY A 379 -7.48 -8.89 -7.32
C GLY A 379 -7.99 -7.45 -7.27
N HIS A 380 -9.21 -7.31 -6.75
CA HIS A 380 -9.81 -6.02 -6.40
C HIS A 380 -10.55 -6.15 -5.06
N GLY A 381 -10.88 -5.01 -4.44
CA GLY A 381 -11.67 -4.98 -3.23
C GLY A 381 -11.03 -4.22 -2.07
N LYS A 382 -11.80 -4.11 -0.98
CA LYS A 382 -11.52 -3.19 0.15
C LYS A 382 -10.11 -3.32 0.72
N LEU A 383 -9.64 -4.54 0.97
CA LEU A 383 -8.34 -4.79 1.62
C LEU A 383 -7.17 -4.37 0.73
N LEU A 384 -7.24 -4.66 -0.57
CA LEU A 384 -6.22 -4.23 -1.53
C LEU A 384 -6.17 -2.69 -1.62
N GLN A 385 -7.32 -2.03 -1.55
CA GLN A 385 -7.41 -0.55 -1.59
C GLN A 385 -6.87 0.09 -0.32
N ILE A 386 -7.07 -0.53 0.85
CA ILE A 386 -6.45 -0.10 2.12
C ILE A 386 -4.93 -0.19 2.01
N MET A 387 -4.42 -1.33 1.52
CA MET A 387 -2.99 -1.54 1.33
C MET A 387 -2.40 -0.52 0.35
N LYS A 388 -3.02 -0.34 -0.84
CA LYS A 388 -2.66 0.71 -1.80
C LYS A 388 -2.67 2.09 -1.14
N GLY A 389 -3.68 2.36 -0.32
CA GLY A 389 -3.84 3.60 0.44
C GLY A 389 -2.66 3.90 1.36
N LEU A 390 -2.24 2.93 2.19
CA LEU A 390 -1.05 3.09 3.05
C LEU A 390 0.19 3.38 2.20
N PHE A 391 0.42 2.64 1.12
CA PHE A 391 1.60 2.83 0.28
C PHE A 391 1.54 4.03 -0.67
N ARG A 392 0.51 4.89 -0.57
CA ARG A 392 0.57 6.26 -1.11
C ARG A 392 1.42 7.19 -0.24
N SER A 393 1.73 6.79 0.99
CA SER A 393 2.69 7.46 1.86
C SER A 393 4.04 7.67 1.17
N ASN A 394 4.78 8.67 1.65
CA ASN A 394 6.16 8.93 1.23
C ASN A 394 6.33 9.02 -0.30
N GLY A 395 5.46 9.79 -0.96
CA GLY A 395 5.46 9.97 -2.41
C GLY A 395 5.08 8.73 -3.23
N GLY A 396 4.53 7.69 -2.58
CA GLY A 396 4.17 6.45 -3.24
C GLY A 396 5.36 5.64 -3.75
N CYS A 397 6.52 5.78 -3.10
CA CYS A 397 7.77 5.17 -3.55
C CYS A 397 7.91 3.68 -3.19
N GLY A 398 6.94 3.12 -2.46
CA GLY A 398 6.89 1.72 -2.06
C GLY A 398 7.64 1.36 -0.78
N TYR A 399 8.30 2.34 -0.15
CA TYR A 399 8.94 2.23 1.16
C TYR A 399 8.39 3.28 2.13
N VAL A 400 7.87 2.83 3.27
CA VAL A 400 7.30 3.69 4.31
C VAL A 400 8.04 3.42 5.61
N LYS A 401 8.75 4.41 6.15
CA LYS A 401 9.51 4.25 7.39
C LYS A 401 8.55 3.87 8.53
N LYS A 402 8.90 2.86 9.31
CA LYS A 402 8.10 2.43 10.45
C LYS A 402 8.09 3.52 11.52
N PRO A 403 7.05 3.60 12.36
CA PRO A 403 7.07 4.45 13.54
C PRO A 403 8.19 4.06 14.52
N ASP A 404 8.72 5.04 15.25
CA ASP A 404 9.84 4.86 16.18
C ASP A 404 9.59 3.76 17.23
N PHE A 405 8.35 3.62 17.71
CA PHE A 405 7.98 2.59 18.69
C PHE A 405 8.08 1.15 18.14
N LEU A 406 8.13 0.96 16.81
CA LEU A 406 8.37 -0.34 16.17
C LEU A 406 9.84 -0.57 15.78
N MET A 407 10.71 0.41 16.01
CA MET A 407 12.12 0.36 15.62
C MET A 407 13.08 0.40 16.81
N LYS A 408 12.72 1.14 17.87
CA LYS A 408 13.58 1.40 19.02
C LYS A 408 13.18 0.54 20.23
N LYS A 409 14.16 0.23 21.08
CA LYS A 409 13.95 -0.35 22.41
C LYS A 409 13.89 0.77 23.45
N GLY A 410 13.04 0.61 24.47
CA GLY A 410 12.95 1.51 25.62
C GLY A 410 14.11 1.33 26.61
N VAL A 411 14.11 2.14 27.67
CA VAL A 411 15.18 2.26 28.68
C VAL A 411 15.55 0.93 29.36
N ASN A 412 14.66 -0.07 29.34
CA ASN A 412 14.87 -1.42 29.92
C ASN A 412 14.71 -2.57 28.91
N ASN A 413 15.06 -2.36 27.62
CA ASN A 413 14.74 -3.31 26.53
C ASN A 413 13.24 -3.58 26.35
N GLU A 414 12.40 -2.69 26.89
CA GLU A 414 10.96 -2.69 26.65
C GLU A 414 10.69 -2.45 25.17
N VAL A 415 9.66 -3.11 24.66
CA VAL A 415 9.18 -2.93 23.29
C VAL A 415 7.70 -2.63 23.33
N PHE A 416 7.21 -2.00 22.27
CA PHE A 416 5.78 -1.78 22.09
C PHE A 416 5.00 -3.09 22.28
N ASP A 417 3.90 -3.03 23.03
CA ASP A 417 2.94 -4.12 23.18
C ASP A 417 1.60 -3.70 22.56
N PRO A 418 1.21 -4.29 21.41
CA PRO A 418 -0.03 -3.95 20.73
C PRO A 418 -1.30 -4.25 21.53
N LYS A 419 -1.21 -5.00 22.64
CA LYS A 419 -2.35 -5.28 23.53
C LYS A 419 -2.61 -4.16 24.53
N LEU A 420 -1.64 -3.29 24.77
CA LEU A 420 -1.80 -2.17 25.70
C LEU A 420 -2.62 -1.05 25.05
N THR A 421 -3.51 -0.46 25.83
CA THR A 421 -4.26 0.72 25.39
C THR A 421 -3.37 1.95 25.56
N LEU A 422 -2.84 2.46 24.46
CA LEU A 422 -2.12 3.73 24.42
C LEU A 422 -3.09 4.90 24.52
N PRO A 423 -2.75 6.05 25.12
CA PRO A 423 -3.60 7.24 25.12
C PRO A 423 -3.82 7.82 23.71
N VAL A 424 -4.80 8.72 23.57
CA VAL A 424 -5.06 9.38 22.29
C VAL A 424 -3.90 10.31 21.97
N LYS A 425 -3.27 10.12 20.81
CA LYS A 425 -2.14 10.92 20.33
C LYS A 425 -2.59 12.09 19.46
N MET A 426 -3.66 11.88 18.69
CA MET A 426 -4.15 12.84 17.70
C MET A 426 -5.68 12.82 17.67
N ILE A 427 -6.29 14.00 17.61
CA ILE A 427 -7.69 14.17 17.21
C ILE A 427 -7.71 14.67 15.76
N LEU A 428 -8.27 13.87 14.86
CA LEU A 428 -8.51 14.23 13.46
C LEU A 428 -9.97 14.66 13.28
N LYS A 429 -10.19 15.90 12.85
CA LYS A 429 -11.48 16.36 12.35
C LYS A 429 -11.52 16.29 10.84
N VAL A 430 -12.60 15.71 10.30
CA VAL A 430 -12.82 15.55 8.87
C VAL A 430 -14.15 16.20 8.51
N SER A 431 -14.10 17.31 7.78
CA SER A 431 -15.30 17.96 7.24
C SER A 431 -15.49 17.54 5.78
N VAL A 432 -16.66 17.00 5.42
CA VAL A 432 -17.07 16.67 4.06
C VAL A 432 -17.97 17.80 3.56
N TYR A 433 -17.45 18.71 2.73
CA TYR A 433 -18.24 19.85 2.26
C TYR A 433 -19.14 19.47 1.10
N MET A 434 -18.55 19.04 -0.01
CA MET A 434 -19.27 18.76 -1.24
C MET A 434 -18.50 17.83 -2.16
N GLY A 435 -19.18 17.32 -3.19
CA GLY A 435 -18.56 16.58 -4.28
C GLY A 435 -18.98 17.11 -5.65
N ASP A 436 -18.12 16.95 -6.66
CA ASP A 436 -18.43 17.29 -8.04
C ASP A 436 -17.69 16.35 -9.01
N GLY A 437 -18.10 16.35 -10.28
CA GLY A 437 -17.44 15.67 -11.38
C GLY A 437 -18.18 14.47 -11.96
N TRP A 438 -19.15 13.89 -11.23
CA TRP A 438 -19.86 12.69 -11.69
C TRP A 438 -20.60 12.91 -13.02
N ARG A 439 -21.24 14.07 -13.22
CA ARG A 439 -21.94 14.40 -14.46
C ARG A 439 -21.04 14.45 -15.70
N HIS A 440 -19.73 14.58 -15.52
CA HIS A 440 -18.75 14.64 -16.60
C HIS A 440 -18.18 13.27 -16.95
N ASP A 441 -18.12 12.37 -15.97
CA ASP A 441 -17.52 11.04 -16.12
C ASP A 441 -18.56 9.94 -16.37
N PHE A 442 -19.83 10.20 -16.03
CA PHE A 442 -20.92 9.22 -16.13
C PHE A 442 -22.09 9.74 -16.96
N SER A 443 -22.83 8.82 -17.58
CA SER A 443 -24.09 9.17 -18.23
C SER A 443 -25.10 9.65 -17.19
N HIS A 444 -26.02 10.54 -17.60
CA HIS A 444 -27.03 11.11 -16.70
C HIS A 444 -28.00 10.07 -16.10
N THR A 445 -28.03 8.83 -16.60
CA THR A 445 -28.83 7.71 -16.07
C THR A 445 -27.99 6.60 -15.43
N HIS A 446 -26.71 6.87 -15.14
CA HIS A 446 -25.78 5.83 -14.67
C HIS A 446 -26.16 5.26 -13.29
N PHE A 447 -26.53 6.15 -12.37
CA PHE A 447 -26.89 5.81 -10.99
C PHE A 447 -28.39 5.54 -10.91
N ASP A 448 -29.20 6.49 -11.37
CA ASP A 448 -30.65 6.38 -11.39
C ASP A 448 -31.20 6.52 -12.81
N ALA A 449 -32.13 5.62 -13.18
CA ALA A 449 -32.74 5.65 -14.51
C ALA A 449 -33.71 6.84 -14.72
N TYR A 450 -34.27 7.37 -13.62
CA TYR A 450 -35.42 8.27 -13.64
C TYR A 450 -35.21 9.60 -12.89
N SER A 451 -34.04 9.78 -12.29
CA SER A 451 -33.65 10.92 -11.47
C SER A 451 -32.13 11.12 -11.50
N PRO A 452 -31.61 12.27 -11.08
CA PRO A 452 -30.24 12.39 -10.62
C PRO A 452 -29.98 11.50 -9.38
N PRO A 453 -28.70 11.28 -9.01
CA PRO A 453 -28.33 10.40 -7.90
C PRO A 453 -28.68 10.96 -6.51
N ASP A 454 -28.85 10.03 -5.58
CA ASP A 454 -29.06 10.22 -4.15
C ASP A 454 -27.76 9.95 -3.36
N PHE A 455 -26.77 10.84 -3.50
CA PHE A 455 -25.43 10.60 -2.95
C PHE A 455 -25.30 10.78 -1.43
N TYR A 456 -24.49 9.90 -0.83
CA TYR A 456 -23.98 10.04 0.53
C TYR A 456 -22.53 9.52 0.64
N THR A 457 -21.78 10.06 1.60
CA THR A 457 -20.37 9.73 1.81
C THR A 457 -20.19 8.95 3.10
N LYS A 458 -19.48 7.83 3.03
CA LYS A 458 -19.03 7.05 4.19
C LYS A 458 -17.57 7.36 4.48
N VAL A 459 -17.26 7.66 5.74
CA VAL A 459 -15.91 7.98 6.22
C VAL A 459 -15.49 6.93 7.23
N TYR A 460 -14.35 6.27 7.02
CA TYR A 460 -13.85 5.21 7.88
C TYR A 460 -12.42 5.49 8.32
N ILE A 461 -12.12 5.21 9.58
CA ILE A 461 -10.75 5.01 10.03
C ILE A 461 -10.47 3.52 10.05
N ILE A 462 -9.50 3.09 9.24
CA ILE A 462 -8.96 1.74 9.25
C ILE A 462 -7.61 1.79 9.94
N GLY A 463 -7.51 1.22 11.14
CA GLY A 463 -6.27 1.23 11.91
C GLY A 463 -6.27 0.13 12.95
N VAL A 464 -5.58 0.37 14.05
CA VAL A 464 -5.64 -0.50 15.22
C VAL A 464 -7.08 -0.55 15.75
N GLY A 465 -7.44 -1.63 16.46
CA GLY A 465 -8.83 -1.86 16.87
C GLY A 465 -9.46 -0.68 17.62
N ALA A 466 -8.66 -0.01 18.47
CA ALA A 466 -9.09 1.14 19.26
C ALA A 466 -9.30 2.43 18.45
N ASP A 467 -8.72 2.54 17.25
CA ASP A 467 -8.85 3.71 16.36
C ASP A 467 -9.94 3.50 15.29
N GLY A 468 -10.45 2.28 15.15
CA GLY A 468 -11.42 1.92 14.13
C GLY A 468 -12.74 2.67 14.30
N ALA A 469 -13.13 3.46 13.29
CA ALA A 469 -14.34 4.27 13.31
C ALA A 469 -15.06 4.24 11.95
N LYS A 470 -16.37 4.50 11.97
CA LYS A 470 -17.23 4.57 10.78
C LYS A 470 -18.31 5.62 10.96
N GLU A 471 -18.29 6.61 10.08
CA GLU A 471 -19.30 7.66 9.98
C GLU A 471 -19.90 7.71 8.59
N LYS A 472 -21.04 8.39 8.46
CA LYS A 472 -21.68 8.67 7.16
C LYS A 472 -22.37 10.02 7.19
N THR A 473 -22.40 10.68 6.04
CA THR A 473 -23.22 11.87 5.84
C THR A 473 -24.69 11.52 5.70
N GLY A 474 -25.55 12.54 5.76
CA GLY A 474 -26.90 12.49 5.21
C GLY A 474 -26.90 12.22 3.70
N ILE A 475 -28.05 11.75 3.20
CA ILE A 475 -28.29 11.52 1.77
C ILE A 475 -28.73 12.84 1.14
N LYS A 476 -28.11 13.23 0.03
CA LYS A 476 -28.48 14.37 -0.80
C LYS A 476 -29.21 13.84 -2.02
N LYS A 477 -30.51 14.09 -2.07
CA LYS A 477 -31.41 13.49 -3.05
C LYS A 477 -31.44 14.27 -4.34
N ASP A 478 -31.52 13.56 -5.47
CA ASP A 478 -31.66 14.15 -6.81
C ASP A 478 -30.56 15.22 -7.12
N GLU A 479 -29.32 15.04 -6.65
CA GLU A 479 -28.23 16.03 -6.78
C GLU A 479 -26.92 15.45 -7.37
N TRP A 480 -26.52 15.95 -8.55
CA TRP A 480 -25.21 15.64 -9.15
C TRP A 480 -24.02 16.35 -8.47
N ILE A 481 -24.29 17.39 -7.68
CA ILE A 481 -23.30 18.18 -6.92
C ILE A 481 -23.73 18.22 -5.45
N PRO A 482 -23.60 17.11 -4.72
CA PRO A 482 -24.10 17.03 -3.35
C PRO A 482 -23.32 17.99 -2.43
N TYR A 483 -24.06 18.79 -1.66
CA TYR A 483 -23.52 19.66 -0.60
C TYR A 483 -23.90 19.10 0.79
N TRP A 484 -22.96 18.43 1.46
CA TRP A 484 -23.17 17.80 2.77
C TRP A 484 -22.91 18.76 3.93
N ASN A 485 -21.72 19.35 3.97
CA ASN A 485 -21.23 20.19 5.07
C ASN A 485 -21.33 19.54 6.46
N GLU A 486 -20.79 18.33 6.58
CA GLU A 486 -20.82 17.56 7.83
C GLU A 486 -19.39 17.33 8.33
N GLU A 487 -19.19 17.43 9.65
CA GLU A 487 -17.89 17.22 10.31
C GLU A 487 -17.92 15.99 11.22
N PHE A 488 -16.86 15.21 11.16
CA PHE A 488 -16.64 14.02 11.98
C PHE A 488 -15.34 14.15 12.77
N VAL A 489 -15.31 13.65 14.00
CA VAL A 489 -14.17 13.76 14.92
C VAL A 489 -13.67 12.38 15.32
N PHE A 490 -12.38 12.12 15.13
CA PHE A 490 -11.75 10.83 15.41
C PHE A 490 -10.57 10.98 16.37
N GLY A 491 -10.61 10.31 17.52
CA GLY A 491 -9.47 10.19 18.42
C GLY A 491 -8.61 8.99 18.03
N LEU A 492 -7.34 9.22 17.75
CA LEU A 492 -6.40 8.24 17.21
C LEU A 492 -5.22 8.05 18.17
N ARG A 493 -4.98 6.80 18.54
CA ARG A 493 -3.90 6.36 19.43
C ARG A 493 -2.64 6.00 18.64
N ILE A 494 -2.81 5.43 17.44
CA ILE A 494 -1.70 5.08 16.53
C ILE A 494 -1.99 5.63 15.12
N PRO A 495 -2.02 6.97 14.96
CA PRO A 495 -2.32 7.62 13.69
C PRO A 495 -1.33 7.26 12.56
N GLU A 496 -0.10 6.84 12.89
CA GLU A 496 0.93 6.45 11.92
C GLU A 496 0.57 5.18 11.12
N LEU A 497 -0.30 4.32 11.67
CA LEU A 497 -0.78 3.11 11.00
C LEU A 497 -2.23 3.23 10.51
N ALA A 498 -2.86 4.38 10.73
CA ALA A 498 -4.26 4.60 10.36
C ALA A 498 -4.40 5.03 8.89
N VAL A 499 -5.42 4.50 8.23
CA VAL A 499 -5.81 4.82 6.86
C VAL A 499 -7.24 5.36 6.88
N LEU A 500 -7.41 6.60 6.42
CA LEU A 500 -8.71 7.21 6.16
C LEU A 500 -9.25 6.65 4.85
N ARG A 501 -10.38 5.96 4.90
CA ARG A 501 -11.09 5.47 3.73
C ARG A 501 -12.38 6.25 3.54
N ILE A 502 -12.57 6.77 2.34
CA ILE A 502 -13.77 7.50 1.93
C ILE A 502 -14.45 6.71 0.81
N GLU A 503 -15.77 6.54 0.88
CA GLU A 503 -16.58 5.87 -0.14
C GLU A 503 -17.87 6.66 -0.37
N VAL A 504 -18.09 7.12 -1.59
CA VAL A 504 -19.35 7.74 -2.01
C VAL A 504 -20.23 6.66 -2.63
N ARG A 505 -21.49 6.66 -2.25
CA ARG A 505 -22.50 5.78 -2.84
C ARG A 505 -23.75 6.55 -3.15
N ASP A 506 -24.43 6.05 -4.15
CA ASP A 506 -25.80 6.40 -4.45
C ASP A 506 -26.75 5.55 -3.60
N HIS A 507 -27.80 6.17 -3.07
CA HIS A 507 -28.78 5.50 -2.22
C HIS A 507 -29.97 5.03 -3.04
N ASP A 508 -30.02 3.73 -3.29
CA ASP A 508 -31.19 3.06 -3.82
C ASP A 508 -31.90 2.26 -2.71
N THR A 509 -33.17 1.93 -2.95
CA THR A 509 -33.99 1.02 -2.15
C THR A 509 -33.37 -0.37 -1.98
N SER A 510 -32.41 -0.76 -2.83
CA SER A 510 -31.56 -1.92 -2.63
C SER A 510 -30.49 -1.68 -1.55
N GLU A 511 -30.29 -2.65 -0.64
CA GLU A 511 -29.46 -2.49 0.58
C GLU A 511 -28.01 -2.02 0.35
N LYS A 512 -27.47 -2.15 -0.87
CA LYS A 512 -26.07 -1.86 -1.15
C LYS A 512 -25.85 -0.50 -1.81
N GLY A 513 -26.78 0.04 -2.59
CA GLY A 513 -26.60 1.29 -3.33
C GLY A 513 -25.43 1.27 -4.32
N ASP A 514 -25.54 2.06 -5.38
CA ASP A 514 -24.54 2.10 -6.43
C ASP A 514 -23.26 2.81 -5.98
N PHE A 515 -22.13 2.41 -6.58
CA PHE A 515 -20.81 2.87 -6.15
C PHE A 515 -20.41 4.12 -6.92
N GLY A 516 -20.31 5.24 -6.21
CA GLY A 516 -19.91 6.54 -6.77
C GLY A 516 -18.41 6.80 -6.75
N GLY A 517 -17.64 6.06 -5.94
CA GLY A 517 -16.18 6.19 -5.89
C GLY A 517 -15.60 5.95 -4.51
N GLN A 518 -14.28 5.76 -4.43
CA GLN A 518 -13.58 5.66 -3.16
C GLN A 518 -12.18 6.28 -3.20
N THR A 519 -11.60 6.50 -2.03
CA THR A 519 -10.17 6.74 -1.89
C THR A 519 -9.69 6.21 -0.53
N CYS A 520 -8.41 5.86 -0.43
CA CYS A 520 -7.75 5.51 0.83
C CYS A 520 -6.51 6.40 0.98
N LEU A 521 -6.41 7.08 2.11
CA LEU A 521 -5.37 8.06 2.41
C LEU A 521 -4.70 7.70 3.75
N PRO A 522 -3.36 7.63 3.83
CA PRO A 522 -2.67 7.44 5.10
C PRO A 522 -2.93 8.67 5.97
N VAL A 523 -3.42 8.46 7.21
CA VAL A 523 -3.79 9.57 8.10
C VAL A 523 -2.58 10.45 8.40
N TRP A 524 -1.42 9.83 8.65
CA TRP A 524 -0.17 10.53 8.96
C TRP A 524 0.38 11.40 7.83
N GLU A 525 -0.16 11.25 6.62
CA GLU A 525 0.27 11.96 5.40
C GLU A 525 -0.74 13.03 4.98
N LEU A 526 -1.89 13.10 5.66
CA LEU A 526 -2.93 14.06 5.36
C LEU A 526 -2.43 15.48 5.64
N ARG A 527 -2.73 16.38 4.71
CA ARG A 527 -2.39 17.81 4.83
C ARG A 527 -3.54 18.58 5.45
N GLN A 528 -3.22 19.50 6.36
CA GLN A 528 -4.17 20.39 7.04
C GLN A 528 -4.94 21.27 6.05
N GLY A 529 -6.13 21.72 6.42
CA GLY A 529 -6.91 22.69 5.65
C GLY A 529 -7.84 22.04 4.64
N ILE A 530 -8.32 22.84 3.67
CA ILE A 530 -9.30 22.43 2.66
C ILE A 530 -8.57 21.82 1.47
N ARG A 531 -8.88 20.57 1.13
CA ARG A 531 -8.20 19.75 0.12
C ARG A 531 -9.18 19.22 -0.92
N ALA A 532 -8.70 19.15 -2.16
CA ALA A 532 -9.38 18.41 -3.21
C ALA A 532 -9.02 16.93 -3.09
N VAL A 533 -10.01 16.06 -2.93
CA VAL A 533 -9.83 14.62 -2.71
C VAL A 533 -10.38 13.86 -3.92
N PRO A 534 -9.51 13.43 -4.87
CA PRO A 534 -9.94 12.64 -6.01
C PRO A 534 -10.48 11.27 -5.60
N LEU A 535 -11.50 10.81 -6.33
CA LEU A 535 -12.06 9.48 -6.16
C LEU A 535 -11.62 8.54 -7.28
N TYR A 536 -11.71 7.25 -6.96
CA TYR A 536 -11.24 6.15 -7.77
C TYR A 536 -12.34 5.10 -7.91
N ASP A 537 -12.30 4.36 -9.01
CA ASP A 537 -13.21 3.25 -9.25
C ASP A 537 -12.93 2.03 -8.34
N ARG A 538 -13.66 0.93 -8.57
CA ARG A 538 -13.47 -0.32 -7.80
C ARG A 538 -12.10 -0.98 -8.04
N LYS A 539 -11.50 -0.75 -9.22
CA LYS A 539 -10.18 -1.27 -9.62
C LYS A 539 -9.04 -0.41 -9.06
N GLY A 540 -9.35 0.81 -8.62
CA GLY A 540 -8.39 1.79 -8.12
C GLY A 540 -7.84 2.70 -9.23
N LEU A 541 -8.57 2.84 -10.35
CA LEU A 541 -8.27 3.81 -11.40
C LEU A 541 -8.90 5.16 -11.04
N LYS A 542 -8.14 6.25 -11.18
CA LYS A 542 -8.59 7.61 -10.84
C LYS A 542 -9.71 8.01 -11.80
N TYR A 543 -10.80 8.56 -11.29
CA TYR A 543 -11.78 9.24 -12.13
C TYR A 543 -11.19 10.53 -12.71
N ASN A 544 -11.68 10.95 -13.87
CA ASN A 544 -11.14 12.12 -14.57
C ASN A 544 -11.54 13.42 -13.85
N SER A 545 -12.80 13.50 -13.46
CA SER A 545 -13.40 14.73 -12.92
C SER A 545 -13.84 14.59 -11.47
N VAL A 546 -14.17 13.36 -11.02
CA VAL A 546 -14.80 13.14 -9.71
C VAL A 546 -13.86 13.39 -8.52
N LYS A 547 -14.30 14.27 -7.63
CA LYS A 547 -13.56 14.67 -6.43
C LYS A 547 -14.48 15.24 -5.35
N LEU A 548 -14.01 15.16 -4.11
CA LEU A 548 -14.63 15.81 -2.96
C LEU A 548 -13.82 17.04 -2.54
N LEU A 549 -14.48 18.06 -2.01
CA LEU A 549 -13.84 19.12 -1.24
C LEU A 549 -14.02 18.79 0.24
N MET A 550 -12.90 18.59 0.93
CA MET A 550 -12.89 18.17 2.32
C MET A 550 -11.94 19.03 3.13
N ARG A 551 -12.16 19.14 4.43
CA ARG A 551 -11.21 19.78 5.36
C ARG A 551 -10.66 18.77 6.34
N PHE A 552 -9.35 18.84 6.57
CA PHE A 552 -8.67 18.08 7.61
C PHE A 552 -8.09 19.05 8.65
N HIS A 553 -8.36 18.77 9.93
CA HIS A 553 -7.81 19.54 11.04
C HIS A 553 -7.29 18.60 12.12
N PHE A 554 -6.10 18.89 12.62
CA PHE A 554 -5.39 18.03 13.56
C PHE A 554 -5.22 18.75 14.89
N HIS A 555 -5.53 18.08 15.97
CA HIS A 555 -5.12 18.49 17.31
C HIS A 555 -4.24 17.38 17.88
N TYR A 556 -2.99 17.72 18.19
CA TYR A 556 -2.09 16.80 18.87
C TYR A 556 -2.22 17.04 20.36
N ASP A 557 -2.29 15.95 21.14
CA ASP A 557 -2.18 16.08 22.58
C ASP A 557 -0.72 16.40 22.91
N SER A 558 -0.46 17.60 23.41
CA SER A 558 0.88 18.07 23.77
C SER A 558 1.36 17.52 25.12
N SER A 559 0.57 16.67 25.79
CA SER A 559 0.90 16.06 27.09
C SER A 559 1.58 14.68 27.01
N LEU A 560 1.95 14.20 25.81
CA LEU A 560 2.52 12.86 25.59
C LEU A 560 3.84 12.84 24.83
#